data_AF-A0A1J4SRZ6-F1
#
_entry.id   AF-A0A1J4SRZ6-F1
#
_cell.length_a   1.000
_cell.length_b   1.000
_cell.length_c   1.000
_cell.angle_alpha   90.00
_cell.angle_beta   90.00
_cell.angle_gamma   90.00
#
_symmetry.space_group_name_H-M   'P 1'
#
loop_
_entity.id
_entity.type
_entity.pdbx_description
1 polymer ?
#
loop_
_entity_poly.entity_id
_entity_poly.type
_entity_poly.pdbx_seq_one_letter_code
_entity_poly.pdbx_strand_id
1 'polypeptide(L)'
;MKTVSLVFLAAFTVWAASVVSRDLATRKIPNAAIKTGMRLFAASLAAFLVYTALGYTGRAQSFMNYNFYLLLAIHLFWSVLAGLVLWYSEIWPAGDAKFFMLVSASLPLANPYLRNFPHYLFLSLLINIFVSAAVWILGSFIASGFSSASPSDFFAEVWSDMKKRMAVLSAGRNKAAVAALALNIGFVFLLHQVLALEARGFLGKIFSRADILFFFMFMLWDKIGGAFSSRRWGYLSAGCYAVYFVGGFFFFPEHLWLLASGALSNFFKFSLLLFFGRFMLEFLMEKKDMYHVTARELEPGMVLSAKASKMLKDNTAFEGAFDDCFKDGLSEEQVGELRTWLNSLKVHNPKVEVVRGRPFALWIFAGAVLSLVLDRNLAGMLR
;
A
#
# COMPACT_ATOMS: atom_id res chain seq x y z
N MET A 1 -30.68 -14.90 5.12
CA MET A 1 -29.33 -14.35 4.85
C MET A 1 -29.29 -12.82 4.94
N LYS A 2 -30.10 -12.07 4.18
CA LYS A 2 -30.11 -10.59 4.15
C LYS A 2 -30.07 -9.93 5.55
N THR A 3 -30.96 -10.33 6.47
CA THR A 3 -30.99 -9.78 7.84
C THR A 3 -29.69 -10.02 8.60
N VAL A 4 -29.08 -11.21 8.48
CA VAL A 4 -27.82 -11.55 9.15
C VAL A 4 -26.68 -10.68 8.62
N SER A 5 -26.61 -10.51 7.29
CA SER A 5 -25.63 -9.63 6.64
C SER A 5 -25.79 -8.16 7.05
N LEU A 6 -27.01 -7.65 7.16
CA LEU A 6 -27.28 -6.27 7.59
C LEU A 6 -26.93 -6.03 9.06
N VAL A 7 -27.30 -6.97 9.94
CA VAL A 7 -26.93 -6.91 11.37
C VAL A 7 -25.40 -6.95 11.53
N PHE A 8 -24.74 -7.83 10.77
CA PHE A 8 -23.28 -7.87 10.76
C PHE A 8 -22.67 -6.58 10.23
N LEU A 9 -23.16 -6.03 9.11
CA LEU A 9 -22.65 -4.78 8.54
C LEU A 9 -22.79 -3.61 9.52
N ALA A 10 -23.91 -3.52 10.25
CA ALA A 10 -24.10 -2.51 11.29
C ALA A 10 -23.10 -2.68 12.44
N ALA A 11 -22.97 -3.90 12.98
CA ALA A 11 -22.00 -4.20 14.05
C ALA A 11 -20.55 -3.96 13.60
N PHE A 12 -20.21 -4.36 12.37
CA PHE A 12 -18.92 -4.14 11.74
C PHE A 12 -18.61 -2.65 11.61
N THR A 13 -19.57 -1.84 11.15
CA THR A 13 -19.43 -0.39 11.01
C THR A 13 -19.18 0.26 12.36
N VAL A 14 -19.95 -0.10 13.40
CA VAL A 14 -19.75 0.43 14.76
C VAL A 14 -18.37 0.05 15.29
N TRP A 15 -17.96 -1.21 15.13
CA TRP A 15 -16.63 -1.66 15.54
C TRP A 15 -15.53 -0.89 14.79
N ALA A 16 -15.56 -0.85 13.46
CA ALA A 16 -14.55 -0.19 12.65
C ALA A 16 -14.46 1.32 12.96
N ALA A 17 -15.60 2.01 13.09
CA ALA A 17 -15.64 3.42 13.49
C ALA A 17 -15.02 3.64 14.88
N SER A 18 -15.24 2.73 15.83
CA SER A 18 -14.60 2.79 17.15
C SER A 18 -13.07 2.60 17.08
N VAL A 19 -12.58 1.75 16.18
CA VAL A 19 -11.14 1.59 15.92
C VAL A 19 -10.57 2.87 15.34
N VAL A 20 -11.23 3.44 14.32
CA VAL A 20 -10.84 4.70 13.68
C VAL A 20 -10.79 5.84 14.70
N SER A 21 -11.82 5.98 15.54
CA SER A 21 -11.86 7.01 16.58
C SER A 21 -10.71 6.87 17.57
N ARG A 22 -10.39 5.64 18.01
CA ARG A 22 -9.25 5.38 18.89
C ARG A 22 -7.93 5.68 18.20
N ASP A 23 -7.75 5.25 16.96
CA ASP A 23 -6.54 5.50 16.18
C ASP A 23 -6.32 7.00 15.92
N LEU A 24 -7.38 7.76 15.64
CA LEU A 24 -7.28 9.22 15.54
C LEU A 24 -6.82 9.87 16.86
N ALA A 25 -7.27 9.34 18.00
CA ALA A 25 -6.94 9.89 19.32
C ALA A 25 -5.54 9.48 19.81
N THR A 26 -5.16 8.22 19.64
CA THR A 26 -3.93 7.64 20.23
C THR A 26 -2.84 7.35 19.21
N ARG A 27 -3.15 7.40 17.91
CA ARG A 27 -2.30 6.99 16.78
C ARG A 27 -1.83 5.52 16.89
N LYS A 28 -2.59 4.72 17.64
CA LYS A 28 -2.28 3.31 17.89
C LYS A 28 -3.58 2.50 17.92
N ILE A 29 -3.60 1.38 17.20
CA ILE A 29 -4.70 0.42 17.27
C ILE A 29 -4.40 -0.62 18.37
N PRO A 30 -5.14 -0.61 19.50
CA PRO A 30 -4.86 -1.54 20.58
C PRO A 30 -5.27 -2.97 20.21
N ASN A 31 -4.48 -3.96 20.65
CA ASN A 31 -4.78 -5.38 20.42
C ASN A 31 -6.17 -5.79 20.96
N ALA A 32 -6.68 -5.13 22.00
CA ALA A 32 -8.04 -5.35 22.50
C ALA A 32 -9.11 -5.09 21.44
N ALA A 33 -8.95 -4.04 20.62
CA ALA A 33 -9.88 -3.72 19.56
C ALA A 33 -9.82 -4.74 18.40
N ILE A 34 -8.62 -5.22 18.07
CA ILE A 34 -8.41 -6.33 17.11
C ILE A 34 -9.09 -7.61 17.63
N LYS A 35 -8.93 -7.95 18.93
CA LYS A 35 -9.61 -9.09 19.57
C LYS A 35 -11.13 -8.97 19.48
N THR A 36 -11.70 -7.79 19.70
CA THR A 36 -13.14 -7.56 19.52
C THR A 36 -13.58 -7.81 18.07
N GLY A 37 -12.81 -7.33 17.09
CA GLY A 37 -13.08 -7.58 15.67
C GLY A 37 -13.03 -9.06 15.30
N MET A 38 -12.04 -9.80 15.80
CA MET A 38 -11.95 -11.25 15.61
C MET A 38 -13.16 -11.98 16.20
N ARG A 39 -13.61 -11.60 17.40
CA ARG A 39 -14.81 -12.19 18.03
C ARG A 39 -16.06 -11.91 17.21
N LEU A 40 -16.22 -10.67 16.73
CA LEU A 40 -17.33 -10.29 15.85
C LEU A 40 -17.32 -11.13 14.56
N PHE A 41 -16.17 -11.21 13.89
CA PHE A 41 -15.99 -12.02 12.69
C PHE A 41 -16.35 -13.50 12.92
N ALA A 42 -15.83 -14.10 13.99
CA ALA A 42 -16.09 -15.50 14.35
C ALA A 42 -17.57 -15.75 14.68
N ALA A 43 -18.21 -14.86 15.44
CA ALA A 43 -19.63 -14.96 15.78
C ALA A 43 -20.51 -14.87 14.52
N SER A 44 -20.19 -13.97 13.60
CA SER A 44 -20.92 -13.85 12.33
C SER A 44 -20.70 -15.05 11.43
N LEU A 45 -19.47 -15.59 11.36
CA LEU A 45 -19.19 -16.82 10.64
C LEU A 45 -20.00 -18.00 11.19
N ALA A 46 -20.08 -18.15 12.51
CA ALA A 46 -20.90 -19.16 13.17
C ALA A 46 -22.40 -18.97 12.85
N ALA A 47 -22.90 -17.74 12.88
CA ALA A 47 -24.28 -17.42 12.52
C ALA A 47 -24.59 -17.81 11.06
N PHE A 48 -23.68 -17.53 10.12
CA PHE A 48 -23.84 -17.96 8.73
C PHE A 48 -23.79 -19.48 8.59
N LEU A 49 -22.89 -20.19 9.30
CA LEU A 49 -22.83 -21.65 9.29
C LEU A 49 -24.14 -22.29 9.77
N VAL A 50 -24.71 -21.77 10.86
CA VAL A 50 -26.03 -22.21 11.34
C VAL A 50 -27.10 -21.95 10.27
N TYR A 51 -27.08 -20.76 9.65
CA TYR A 51 -28.03 -20.42 8.60
C TYR A 51 -27.91 -21.33 7.37
N THR A 52 -26.69 -21.74 7.02
CA THR A 52 -26.40 -22.72 5.96
C THR A 52 -26.93 -24.11 6.31
N ALA A 53 -26.74 -24.58 7.55
CA ALA A 53 -27.30 -25.85 8.00
C ALA A 53 -28.84 -25.85 7.98
N LEU A 54 -29.47 -24.74 8.39
CA LEU A 54 -30.92 -24.56 8.25
C LEU A 54 -31.37 -24.55 6.78
N GLY A 55 -30.54 -24.02 5.89
CA GLY A 55 -30.76 -24.06 4.45
C GLY A 55 -30.82 -25.48 3.89
N TYR A 56 -29.82 -26.31 4.20
CA TYR A 56 -29.78 -27.71 3.76
C TYR A 56 -30.89 -28.58 4.36
N THR A 57 -31.48 -28.18 5.49
CA THR A 57 -32.65 -28.86 6.09
C THR A 57 -33.99 -28.31 5.56
N GLY A 58 -33.98 -27.40 4.58
CA GLY A 58 -35.18 -26.82 3.98
C GLY A 58 -35.87 -25.74 4.83
N ARG A 59 -35.28 -25.34 5.97
CA ARG A 59 -35.84 -24.32 6.88
C ARG A 59 -35.50 -22.89 6.46
N ALA A 60 -34.53 -22.70 5.57
CA ALA A 60 -34.17 -21.40 5.02
C ALA A 60 -34.05 -21.46 3.49
N GLN A 61 -34.72 -20.55 2.79
CA GLN A 61 -34.72 -20.54 1.32
C GLN A 61 -33.49 -19.85 0.72
N SER A 62 -32.85 -18.93 1.45
CA SER A 62 -31.71 -18.14 0.95
C SER A 62 -30.54 -18.23 1.92
N PHE A 63 -29.56 -19.08 1.60
CA PHE A 63 -28.40 -19.38 2.45
C PHE A 63 -27.10 -19.45 1.63
N MET A 64 -25.96 -19.45 2.32
CA MET A 64 -24.64 -19.59 1.69
C MET A 64 -24.35 -21.07 1.48
N ASN A 65 -23.88 -21.48 0.31
CA ASN A 65 -23.49 -22.87 0.10
C ASN A 65 -22.12 -23.18 0.75
N TYR A 66 -21.75 -24.46 0.88
CA TYR A 66 -20.44 -24.83 1.43
C TYR A 66 -19.26 -24.24 0.65
N ASN A 67 -19.42 -24.04 -0.66
CA ASN A 67 -18.38 -23.44 -1.51
C ASN A 67 -18.03 -22.01 -1.08
N PHE A 68 -19.00 -21.23 -0.57
CA PHE A 68 -18.73 -19.89 -0.04
C PHE A 68 -17.64 -19.89 1.03
N TYR A 69 -17.65 -20.85 1.96
CA TYR A 69 -16.68 -20.92 3.05
C TYR A 69 -15.27 -21.29 2.57
N LEU A 70 -15.19 -22.13 1.53
CA LEU A 70 -13.92 -22.43 0.88
C LEU A 70 -13.36 -21.17 0.19
N LEU A 71 -14.20 -20.44 -0.55
CA LEU A 71 -13.81 -19.18 -1.19
C LEU A 71 -13.43 -18.12 -0.13
N LEU A 72 -14.12 -18.08 1.01
CA LEU A 72 -13.79 -17.20 2.13
C LEU A 72 -12.43 -17.54 2.74
N ALA A 73 -12.11 -18.83 2.91
CA ALA A 73 -10.81 -19.26 3.39
C ALA A 73 -9.68 -18.86 2.43
N ILE A 74 -9.89 -19.01 1.12
CA ILE A 74 -8.95 -18.54 0.08
C ILE A 74 -8.77 -17.01 0.18
N HIS A 75 -9.87 -16.27 0.32
CA HIS A 75 -9.81 -14.81 0.46
C HIS A 75 -9.10 -14.36 1.74
N LEU A 76 -9.34 -15.05 2.86
CA LEU A 76 -8.68 -14.80 4.14
C LEU A 76 -7.17 -15.03 4.01
N PHE A 77 -6.74 -16.12 3.37
CA PHE A 77 -5.33 -16.39 3.09
C PHE A 77 -4.67 -15.22 2.35
N TRP A 78 -5.28 -14.75 1.26
CA TRP A 78 -4.74 -13.61 0.50
C TRP A 78 -4.75 -12.30 1.29
N SER A 79 -5.77 -12.07 2.11
CA SER A 79 -5.87 -10.88 2.98
C SER A 79 -4.77 -10.87 4.05
N VAL A 80 -4.51 -12.02 4.67
CA VAL A 80 -3.42 -12.21 5.64
C VAL A 80 -2.06 -12.02 4.96
N LEU A 81 -1.84 -12.69 3.83
CA LEU A 81 -0.58 -12.57 3.09
C LEU A 81 -0.30 -11.12 2.68
N ALA A 82 -1.30 -10.41 2.15
CA ALA A 82 -1.15 -9.00 1.78
C ALA A 82 -0.83 -8.11 3.00
N GLY A 83 -1.54 -8.30 4.12
CA GLY A 83 -1.24 -7.57 5.35
C GLY A 83 0.17 -7.84 5.88
N LEU A 84 0.66 -9.08 5.82
CA LEU A 84 2.01 -9.44 6.23
C LEU A 84 3.07 -8.82 5.30
N VAL A 85 2.84 -8.82 3.98
CA VAL A 85 3.73 -8.18 3.01
C VAL A 85 3.83 -6.68 3.28
N LEU A 86 2.71 -6.00 3.58
CA LEU A 86 2.70 -4.56 3.88
C LEU A 86 3.41 -4.23 5.19
N TRP A 87 3.26 -5.08 6.21
CA TRP A 87 3.96 -4.94 7.48
C TRP A 87 5.47 -5.18 7.33
N TYR A 88 5.86 -6.30 6.72
CA TYR A 88 7.28 -6.65 6.50
C TYR A 88 7.97 -5.73 5.47
N SER A 89 7.20 -5.06 4.63
CA SER A 89 7.70 -4.00 3.75
C SER A 89 7.84 -2.65 4.45
N GLU A 90 7.59 -2.59 5.76
CA GLU A 90 7.59 -1.36 6.56
C GLU A 90 6.65 -0.30 5.98
N ILE A 91 5.58 -0.70 5.31
CA ILE A 91 4.62 0.25 4.73
C ILE A 91 3.59 0.62 5.80
N TRP A 92 3.11 -0.37 6.56
CA TRP A 92 2.18 -0.19 7.66
C TRP A 92 2.74 -0.70 8.99
N PRO A 93 2.40 -0.05 10.11
CA PRO A 93 2.62 -0.62 11.43
C PRO A 93 1.75 -1.89 11.62
N ALA A 94 2.11 -2.71 12.59
CA ALA A 94 1.45 -4.00 12.83
C ALA A 94 -0.04 -3.85 13.17
N GLY A 95 -0.42 -2.75 13.82
CA GLY A 95 -1.81 -2.43 14.13
C GLY A 95 -2.69 -2.29 12.88
N ASP A 96 -2.23 -1.47 11.93
CA ASP A 96 -2.93 -1.21 10.66
C ASP A 96 -3.00 -2.47 9.79
N ALA A 97 -1.92 -3.25 9.74
CA ALA A 97 -1.90 -4.52 9.01
C ALA A 97 -2.95 -5.50 9.56
N LYS A 98 -3.04 -5.70 10.88
CA LYS A 98 -4.06 -6.56 11.51
C LYS A 98 -5.47 -6.04 11.27
N PHE A 99 -5.66 -4.72 11.36
CA PHE A 99 -6.96 -4.10 11.11
C PHE A 99 -7.40 -4.31 9.66
N PHE A 100 -6.50 -4.11 8.69
CA PHE A 100 -6.74 -4.41 7.28
C PHE A 100 -7.11 -5.87 7.05
N MET A 101 -6.37 -6.83 7.62
CA MET A 101 -6.67 -8.26 7.47
C MET A 101 -8.10 -8.58 7.90
N LEU A 102 -8.53 -8.05 9.06
CA LEU A 102 -9.89 -8.27 9.58
C LEU A 102 -10.95 -7.54 8.76
N VAL A 103 -10.70 -6.31 8.35
CA VAL A 103 -11.61 -5.54 7.49
C VAL A 103 -11.81 -6.25 6.16
N SER A 104 -10.72 -6.64 5.49
CA SER A 104 -10.74 -7.37 4.23
C SER A 104 -11.52 -8.69 4.36
N ALA A 105 -11.17 -9.52 5.36
CA ALA A 105 -11.85 -10.79 5.60
C ALA A 105 -13.34 -10.64 5.94
N SER A 106 -13.73 -9.53 6.56
CA SER A 106 -15.12 -9.25 6.94
C SER A 106 -16.00 -8.88 5.74
N LEU A 107 -15.44 -8.31 4.67
CA LEU A 107 -16.23 -7.80 3.53
C LEU A 107 -17.15 -8.85 2.89
N PRO A 108 -16.71 -10.11 2.61
CA PRO A 108 -17.60 -11.12 2.05
C PRO A 108 -18.73 -11.58 2.99
N LEU A 109 -18.56 -11.42 4.31
CA LEU A 109 -19.65 -11.70 5.27
C LEU A 109 -20.71 -10.59 5.25
N ALA A 110 -20.29 -9.35 4.99
CA ALA A 110 -21.20 -8.22 4.81
C ALA A 110 -21.93 -8.29 3.45
N ASN A 111 -21.21 -8.64 2.38
CA ASN A 111 -21.77 -8.83 1.05
C ASN A 111 -21.06 -10.00 0.33
N PRO A 112 -21.69 -11.19 0.24
CA PRO A 112 -21.08 -12.35 -0.39
C PRO A 112 -20.96 -12.24 -1.92
N TYR A 113 -21.60 -11.24 -2.53
CA TYR A 113 -21.65 -11.02 -3.97
C TYR A 113 -20.70 -9.92 -4.44
N LEU A 114 -19.74 -9.52 -3.60
CA LEU A 114 -18.74 -8.52 -3.96
C LEU A 114 -17.99 -8.93 -5.22
N ARG A 115 -17.89 -8.00 -6.18
CA ARG A 115 -17.00 -8.16 -7.32
C ARG A 115 -15.59 -8.46 -6.84
N ASN A 116 -14.86 -9.31 -7.59
CA ASN A 116 -13.49 -9.72 -7.31
C ASN A 116 -13.30 -10.71 -6.14
N PHE A 117 -14.35 -11.04 -5.39
CA PHE A 117 -14.31 -12.16 -4.44
C PHE A 117 -14.18 -13.51 -5.19
N PRO A 118 -13.32 -14.45 -4.73
CA PRO A 118 -12.42 -14.35 -3.57
C PRO A 118 -11.02 -13.80 -3.86
N HIS A 119 -10.57 -13.90 -5.12
CA HIS A 119 -9.15 -13.84 -5.44
C HIS A 119 -8.55 -12.44 -5.50
N TYR A 120 -9.34 -11.39 -5.70
CA TYR A 120 -8.81 -10.03 -5.94
C TYR A 120 -9.48 -8.96 -5.09
N LEU A 121 -10.45 -9.33 -4.25
CA LEU A 121 -11.14 -8.38 -3.38
C LEU A 121 -10.18 -7.66 -2.43
N PHE A 122 -9.19 -8.37 -1.86
CA PHE A 122 -8.20 -7.78 -0.96
C PHE A 122 -7.39 -6.68 -1.66
N LEU A 123 -7.08 -6.89 -2.95
CA LEU A 123 -6.31 -5.97 -3.76
C LEU A 123 -7.16 -4.78 -4.21
N SER A 124 -8.42 -5.01 -4.61
CA SER A 124 -9.38 -3.93 -4.86
C SER A 124 -9.57 -3.05 -3.63
N LEU A 125 -9.64 -3.67 -2.44
CA LEU A 125 -9.68 -2.95 -1.18
C LEU A 125 -8.41 -2.12 -0.98
N LEU A 126 -7.21 -2.69 -1.16
CA LEU A 126 -5.95 -1.94 -1.06
C LEU A 126 -5.92 -0.73 -1.99
N ILE A 127 -6.27 -0.92 -3.27
CA ILE A 127 -6.34 0.17 -4.25
C ILE A 127 -7.29 1.26 -3.73
N ASN A 128 -8.48 0.89 -3.27
CA ASN A 128 -9.46 1.84 -2.74
C ASN A 128 -8.93 2.59 -1.51
N ILE A 129 -8.24 1.91 -0.59
CA ILE A 129 -7.63 2.52 0.60
C ILE A 129 -6.60 3.60 0.19
N PHE A 130 -5.66 3.25 -0.69
CA PHE A 130 -4.61 4.18 -1.12
C PHE A 130 -5.15 5.30 -2.01
N VAL A 131 -6.11 5.03 -2.88
CA VAL A 131 -6.77 6.06 -3.70
C VAL A 131 -7.52 7.05 -2.81
N SER A 132 -8.30 6.58 -1.83
CA SER A 132 -8.98 7.47 -0.88
C SER A 132 -8.00 8.32 -0.09
N ALA A 133 -6.93 7.72 0.42
CA ALA A 133 -5.87 8.46 1.12
C ALA A 133 -5.21 9.51 0.22
N ALA A 134 -4.84 9.13 -1.01
CA ALA A 134 -4.17 10.01 -1.97
C ALA A 134 -5.05 11.19 -2.37
N VAL A 135 -6.34 10.95 -2.66
CA VAL A 135 -7.30 12.01 -3.02
C VAL A 135 -7.46 13.01 -1.89
N TRP A 136 -7.64 12.55 -0.65
CA TRP A 136 -7.75 13.44 0.50
C TRP A 136 -6.47 14.26 0.73
N ILE A 137 -5.32 13.58 0.68
CA ILE A 137 -4.03 14.19 0.92
C ILE A 137 -3.73 15.25 -0.16
N LEU A 138 -3.98 14.94 -1.44
CA LEU A 138 -3.80 15.88 -2.54
C LEU A 138 -4.80 17.04 -2.45
N GLY A 139 -6.07 16.74 -2.17
CA GLY A 139 -7.11 17.74 -2.03
C GLY A 139 -6.83 18.71 -0.88
N SER A 140 -6.43 18.20 0.28
CA SER A 140 -6.06 19.03 1.44
C SER A 140 -4.78 19.84 1.19
N PHE A 141 -3.83 19.30 0.44
CA PHE A 141 -2.65 20.05 0.01
C PHE A 141 -3.01 21.22 -0.89
N ILE A 142 -3.77 20.97 -1.96
CA ILE A 142 -4.22 22.01 -2.90
C ILE A 142 -5.07 23.06 -2.17
N ALA A 143 -6.02 22.63 -1.34
CA ALA A 143 -6.86 23.53 -0.56
C ALA A 143 -6.03 24.42 0.38
N SER A 144 -5.02 23.83 1.07
CA SER A 144 -4.11 24.62 1.90
C SER A 144 -3.26 25.58 1.07
N GLY A 145 -2.78 25.17 -0.10
CA GLY A 145 -2.02 26.02 -1.03
C GLY A 145 -2.83 27.23 -1.50
N PHE A 146 -4.08 27.00 -1.91
CA PHE A 146 -4.99 28.07 -2.34
C PHE A 146 -5.43 28.99 -1.21
N SER A 147 -5.44 28.51 0.03
CA SER A 147 -5.69 29.37 1.19
C SER A 147 -4.50 30.29 1.50
N SER A 148 -3.28 29.88 1.14
CA SER A 148 -2.04 30.64 1.41
C SER A 148 -1.57 31.53 0.27
N ALA A 149 -1.91 31.19 -0.99
CA ALA A 149 -1.44 31.89 -2.18
C ALA A 149 -2.50 31.82 -3.29
N SER A 150 -2.40 32.70 -4.28
CA SER A 150 -3.26 32.61 -5.47
C SER A 150 -2.99 31.27 -6.20
N PRO A 151 -4.00 30.66 -6.86
CA PRO A 151 -3.79 29.39 -7.57
C PRO A 151 -2.64 29.43 -8.57
N SER A 152 -2.45 30.54 -9.29
CA SER A 152 -1.35 30.71 -10.24
C SER A 152 0.02 30.69 -9.58
N ASP A 153 0.18 31.39 -8.44
CA ASP A 153 1.46 31.47 -7.74
C ASP A 153 1.81 30.12 -7.12
N PHE A 154 0.83 29.45 -6.51
CA PHE A 154 0.99 28.11 -5.95
C PHE A 154 1.44 27.10 -7.02
N PHE A 155 0.76 27.05 -8.17
CA PHE A 155 1.17 26.13 -9.24
C PHE A 155 2.51 26.51 -9.85
N ALA A 156 2.84 27.80 -9.95
CA ALA A 156 4.15 28.25 -10.41
C ALA A 156 5.27 27.82 -9.45
N GLU A 157 5.05 27.89 -8.14
CA GLU A 157 5.99 27.41 -7.11
C GLU A 157 6.17 25.89 -7.20
N VAL A 158 5.06 25.12 -7.19
CA VAL A 158 5.10 23.66 -7.34
C VAL A 158 5.82 23.25 -8.62
N TRP A 159 5.54 23.92 -9.73
CA TRP A 159 6.19 23.67 -11.02
C TRP A 159 7.67 24.04 -11.03
N SER A 160 8.04 25.15 -10.39
CA SER A 160 9.43 25.58 -10.23
C SER A 160 10.23 24.58 -9.41
N ASP A 161 9.69 24.11 -8.30
CA ASP A 161 10.32 23.08 -7.46
C ASP A 161 10.42 21.74 -8.20
N MET A 162 9.39 21.37 -8.96
CA MET A 162 9.42 20.19 -9.81
C MET A 162 10.52 20.29 -10.88
N LYS A 163 10.66 21.45 -11.55
CA LYS A 163 11.73 21.71 -12.52
C LYS A 163 13.11 21.64 -11.86
N LYS A 164 13.29 22.21 -10.67
CA LYS A 164 14.55 22.14 -9.92
C LYS A 164 14.93 20.69 -9.60
N ARG A 165 14.00 19.89 -9.08
CA ARG A 165 14.25 18.46 -8.80
C ARG A 165 14.60 17.67 -10.07
N MET A 166 13.88 17.92 -11.17
CA MET A 166 14.19 17.31 -12.46
C MET A 166 15.56 17.74 -13.01
N ALA A 167 15.95 19.00 -12.83
CA ALA A 167 17.27 19.50 -13.21
C ALA A 167 18.39 18.86 -12.39
N VAL A 168 18.19 18.66 -11.08
CA VAL A 168 19.13 17.94 -10.21
C VAL A 168 19.29 16.49 -10.65
N LEU A 169 18.19 15.81 -10.97
CA LEU A 169 18.22 14.43 -11.48
C LEU A 169 18.93 14.33 -12.84
N SER A 170 18.77 15.32 -13.72
CA SER A 170 19.39 15.33 -15.05
C SER A 170 20.84 15.80 -15.07
N ALA A 171 21.27 16.65 -14.12
CA ALA A 171 22.63 17.19 -14.05
C ALA A 171 23.65 16.23 -13.38
N GLY A 172 23.18 15.23 -12.63
CA GLY A 172 24.06 14.33 -11.86
C GLY A 172 24.82 13.27 -12.68
N ARG A 173 25.88 12.71 -12.09
CA ARG A 173 26.64 11.52 -12.54
C ARG A 173 25.78 10.25 -12.74
N ASN A 174 24.48 10.32 -12.43
CA ASN A 174 23.54 9.20 -12.43
C ASN A 174 22.73 9.04 -13.73
N LYS A 175 23.02 9.76 -14.82
CA LYS A 175 22.32 9.57 -16.12
C LYS A 175 22.27 8.11 -16.56
N ALA A 176 23.39 7.38 -16.40
CA ALA A 176 23.45 5.95 -16.73
C ALA A 176 22.56 5.10 -15.82
N ALA A 177 22.45 5.44 -14.53
CA ALA A 177 21.58 4.75 -13.58
C ALA A 177 20.09 5.02 -13.90
N VAL A 178 19.75 6.27 -14.26
CA VAL A 178 18.39 6.63 -14.70
C VAL A 178 18.02 5.91 -16.01
N ALA A 179 18.94 5.85 -16.97
CA ALA A 179 18.72 5.11 -18.22
C ALA A 179 18.57 3.60 -17.97
N ALA A 180 19.42 3.00 -17.13
CA ALA A 180 19.30 1.60 -16.74
C ALA A 180 17.96 1.32 -16.04
N LEU A 181 17.55 2.21 -15.14
CA LEU A 181 16.26 2.13 -14.45
C LEU A 181 15.08 2.19 -15.43
N ALA A 182 15.07 3.18 -16.33
CA ALA A 182 14.03 3.32 -17.35
C ALA A 182 13.96 2.09 -18.27
N LEU A 183 15.12 1.59 -18.70
CA LEU A 183 15.24 0.38 -19.51
C LEU A 183 14.70 -0.84 -18.76
N ASN A 184 15.05 -1.02 -17.49
CA ASN A 184 14.59 -2.15 -16.68
C ASN A 184 13.08 -2.11 -16.40
N ILE A 185 12.50 -0.94 -16.13
CA ILE A 185 11.05 -0.79 -15.95
C ILE A 185 10.32 -1.02 -17.27
N GLY A 186 10.82 -0.43 -18.37
CA GLY A 186 10.29 -0.69 -19.71
C GLY A 186 10.27 -2.19 -20.01
N PHE A 187 11.33 -2.90 -19.62
CA PHE A 187 11.46 -4.33 -19.85
C PHE A 187 10.41 -5.11 -19.05
N VAL A 188 10.17 -4.75 -17.79
CA VAL A 188 9.09 -5.35 -16.99
C VAL A 188 7.73 -5.16 -17.65
N PHE A 189 7.43 -3.97 -18.19
CA PHE A 189 6.16 -3.75 -18.89
C PHE A 189 6.07 -4.50 -20.21
N LEU A 190 7.19 -4.66 -20.92
CA LEU A 190 7.23 -5.49 -22.11
C LEU A 190 6.97 -6.96 -21.76
N LEU A 191 7.66 -7.48 -20.76
CA LEU A 191 7.48 -8.85 -20.27
C LEU A 191 6.04 -9.07 -19.82
N HIS A 192 5.46 -8.11 -19.11
CA HIS A 192 4.04 -8.14 -18.73
C HIS A 192 3.12 -8.23 -19.95
N GLN A 193 3.35 -7.44 -21.00
CA GLN A 193 2.53 -7.50 -22.22
C GLN A 193 2.66 -8.84 -22.95
N VAL A 194 3.88 -9.36 -23.07
CA VAL A 194 4.14 -10.68 -23.66
C VAL A 194 3.44 -11.78 -22.86
N LEU A 195 3.60 -11.77 -21.54
CA LEU A 195 2.94 -12.74 -20.65
C LEU A 195 1.43 -12.60 -20.67
N ALA A 196 0.89 -11.38 -20.75
CA ALA A 196 -0.56 -11.16 -20.82
C ALA A 196 -1.16 -11.75 -22.11
N LEU A 197 -0.42 -11.72 -23.21
CA LEU A 197 -0.84 -12.29 -24.49
C LEU A 197 -0.70 -13.82 -24.50
N GLU A 198 0.45 -14.33 -24.06
CA GLU A 198 0.81 -15.75 -24.22
C GLU A 198 0.33 -16.64 -23.06
N ALA A 199 0.19 -16.09 -21.85
CA ALA A 199 -0.21 -16.90 -20.71
C ALA A 199 -1.70 -17.25 -20.79
N ARG A 200 -2.00 -18.50 -21.16
CA ARG A 200 -3.36 -19.04 -21.06
C ARG A 200 -3.70 -19.37 -19.60
N GLY A 201 -4.99 -19.24 -19.24
CA GLY A 201 -5.51 -19.69 -17.95
C GLY A 201 -5.32 -18.70 -16.79
N PHE A 202 -4.91 -19.20 -15.62
CA PHE A 202 -4.83 -18.40 -14.38
C PHE A 202 -3.78 -17.29 -14.46
N LEU A 203 -2.58 -17.58 -14.99
CA LEU A 203 -1.51 -16.60 -15.13
C LEU A 203 -1.92 -15.44 -16.03
N GLY A 204 -2.60 -15.70 -17.15
CA GLY A 204 -3.14 -14.63 -18.01
C GLY A 204 -4.14 -13.72 -17.29
N LYS A 205 -4.96 -14.23 -16.36
CA LYS A 205 -5.91 -13.41 -15.59
C LYS A 205 -5.23 -12.50 -14.56
N ILE A 206 -4.07 -12.89 -14.05
CA ILE A 206 -3.24 -12.05 -13.17
C ILE A 206 -2.49 -11.02 -14.01
N PHE A 207 -1.75 -11.49 -15.03
CA PHE A 207 -0.89 -10.64 -15.87
C PHE A 207 -1.65 -9.76 -16.86
N SER A 208 -2.94 -9.97 -17.10
CA SER A 208 -3.75 -9.01 -17.87
C SER A 208 -4.05 -7.73 -17.10
N ARG A 209 -3.83 -7.72 -15.78
CA ARG A 209 -4.15 -6.60 -14.92
C ARG A 209 -2.91 -5.77 -14.57
N ALA A 210 -2.61 -4.82 -15.46
CA ALA A 210 -1.52 -3.87 -15.30
C ALA A 210 -1.62 -3.03 -14.01
N ASP A 211 -2.84 -2.79 -13.52
CA ASP A 211 -3.11 -2.10 -12.24
C ASP A 211 -2.50 -2.83 -11.03
N ILE A 212 -2.49 -4.17 -11.05
CA ILE A 212 -1.86 -4.99 -10.00
C ILE A 212 -0.36 -4.81 -10.03
N LEU A 213 0.24 -4.89 -11.22
CA LEU A 213 1.67 -4.67 -11.40
C LEU A 213 2.05 -3.25 -10.96
N PHE A 214 1.27 -2.24 -11.35
CA PHE A 214 1.50 -0.85 -10.94
C PHE A 214 1.46 -0.71 -9.42
N PHE A 215 0.45 -1.31 -8.77
CA PHE A 215 0.33 -1.27 -7.32
C PHE A 215 1.56 -1.86 -6.62
N PHE A 216 1.98 -3.06 -7.00
CA PHE A 216 3.15 -3.70 -6.38
C PHE A 216 4.45 -2.96 -6.68
N MET A 217 4.66 -2.53 -7.93
CA MET A 217 5.85 -1.76 -8.29
C MET A 217 5.91 -0.43 -7.55
N PHE A 218 4.77 0.26 -7.38
CA PHE A 218 4.69 1.50 -6.62
C PHE A 218 5.03 1.28 -5.14
N MET A 219 4.43 0.27 -4.52
CA MET A 219 4.57 -0.02 -3.09
C MET A 219 5.97 -0.54 -2.72
N LEU A 220 6.55 -1.38 -3.58
CA LEU A 220 7.88 -1.97 -3.35
C LEU A 220 8.99 -1.16 -4.00
N TRP A 221 8.69 0.04 -4.49
CA TRP A 221 9.61 0.83 -5.30
C TRP A 221 10.94 1.14 -4.59
N ASP A 222 10.92 1.43 -3.28
CA ASP A 222 12.17 1.71 -2.54
C ASP A 222 13.10 0.48 -2.50
N LYS A 223 12.53 -0.73 -2.42
CA LYS A 223 13.30 -1.98 -2.43
C LYS A 223 13.74 -2.36 -3.85
N ILE A 224 12.83 -2.23 -4.83
CA ILE A 224 13.03 -2.67 -6.22
C ILE A 224 13.90 -1.66 -7.00
N GLY A 225 13.71 -0.36 -6.78
CA GLY A 225 14.40 0.71 -7.50
C GLY A 225 15.92 0.64 -7.34
N GLY A 226 16.40 0.26 -6.15
CA GLY A 226 17.82 0.00 -5.91
C GLY A 226 18.37 -1.13 -6.79
N ALA A 227 17.68 -2.28 -6.82
CA ALA A 227 18.07 -3.41 -7.67
C ALA A 227 18.03 -3.04 -9.17
N PHE A 228 16.98 -2.33 -9.59
CA PHE A 228 16.76 -1.92 -10.97
C PHE A 228 17.71 -0.80 -11.43
N SER A 229 18.33 -0.07 -10.52
CA SER A 229 19.35 0.93 -10.87
C SER A 229 20.71 0.30 -11.22
N SER A 230 20.90 -1.00 -10.97
CA SER A 230 22.19 -1.65 -11.18
C SER A 230 22.50 -1.92 -12.67
N ARG A 231 23.77 -1.78 -13.05
CA ARG A 231 24.23 -2.01 -14.42
C ARG A 231 24.02 -3.45 -14.89
N ARG A 232 24.12 -4.44 -13.99
CA ARG A 232 23.92 -5.87 -14.30
C ARG A 232 22.52 -6.12 -14.85
N TRP A 233 21.50 -5.59 -14.17
CA TRP A 233 20.12 -5.66 -14.65
C TRP A 233 19.94 -4.90 -15.95
N GLY A 234 20.58 -3.74 -16.11
CA GLY A 234 20.57 -2.99 -17.37
C GLY A 234 21.09 -3.80 -18.57
N TYR A 235 22.22 -4.50 -18.42
CA TYR A 235 22.75 -5.38 -19.48
C TYR A 235 21.83 -6.58 -19.76
N LEU A 236 21.30 -7.21 -18.71
CA LEU A 236 20.36 -8.32 -18.86
C LEU A 236 19.12 -7.89 -19.65
N SER A 237 18.48 -6.79 -19.25
CA SER A 237 17.30 -6.26 -19.93
C SER A 237 17.60 -5.81 -21.35
N ALA A 238 18.77 -5.21 -21.61
CA ALA A 238 19.20 -4.85 -22.96
C ALA A 238 19.39 -6.08 -23.87
N GLY A 239 19.99 -7.15 -23.33
CA GLY A 239 20.10 -8.43 -24.02
C GLY A 239 18.73 -9.04 -24.32
N CYS A 240 17.82 -9.05 -23.34
CA CYS A 240 16.45 -9.54 -23.53
C CYS A 240 15.68 -8.70 -24.57
N TYR A 241 15.85 -7.38 -24.59
CA TYR A 241 15.29 -6.53 -25.63
C TYR A 241 15.84 -6.88 -27.01
N ALA A 242 17.16 -7.06 -27.15
CA ALA A 242 17.77 -7.43 -28.42
C ALA A 242 17.21 -8.77 -28.92
N VAL A 243 17.11 -9.79 -28.07
CA VAL A 243 16.51 -11.09 -28.41
C VAL A 243 15.04 -10.93 -28.80
N TYR A 244 14.26 -10.15 -28.03
CA TYR A 244 12.85 -9.92 -28.31
C TYR A 244 12.61 -9.20 -29.63
N PHE A 245 13.34 -8.11 -29.90
CA PHE A 245 13.16 -7.34 -31.13
C PHE A 245 13.71 -8.06 -32.36
N VAL A 246 14.87 -8.70 -32.27
CA VAL A 246 15.43 -9.49 -33.38
C VAL A 246 14.55 -10.70 -33.66
N GLY A 247 14.24 -11.50 -32.63
CA GLY A 247 13.38 -12.66 -32.78
C GLY A 247 11.97 -12.28 -33.24
N GLY A 248 11.36 -11.29 -32.61
CA GLY A 248 10.01 -10.85 -32.96
C GLY A 248 9.90 -10.23 -34.35
N PHE A 249 10.96 -9.60 -34.86
CA PHE A 249 10.99 -9.12 -36.25
C PHE A 249 10.87 -10.29 -37.25
N PHE A 250 11.54 -11.42 -36.98
CA PHE A 250 11.49 -12.59 -37.86
C PHE A 250 10.25 -13.47 -37.64
N PHE A 251 9.79 -13.63 -36.40
CA PHE A 251 8.75 -14.60 -36.06
C PHE A 251 7.34 -14.00 -35.91
N PHE A 252 7.20 -12.74 -35.49
CA PHE A 252 5.89 -12.12 -35.19
C PHE A 252 5.87 -10.59 -35.40
N PRO A 253 6.20 -10.10 -36.62
CA PRO A 253 6.37 -8.66 -36.88
C PRO A 253 5.13 -7.82 -36.58
N GLU A 254 3.93 -8.37 -36.77
CA GLU A 254 2.66 -7.67 -36.50
C GLU A 254 2.43 -7.41 -35.00
N HIS A 255 2.75 -8.40 -34.15
CA HIS A 255 2.54 -8.31 -32.70
C HIS A 255 3.65 -7.50 -32.01
N LEU A 256 4.84 -7.46 -32.61
CA LEU A 256 6.02 -6.79 -32.04
C LEU A 256 5.74 -5.33 -31.69
N TRP A 257 5.20 -4.55 -32.63
CA TRP A 257 4.94 -3.13 -32.41
C TRP A 257 3.74 -2.89 -31.50
N LEU A 258 2.72 -3.74 -31.55
CA LEU A 258 1.57 -3.66 -30.67
C LEU A 258 1.99 -3.84 -29.20
N LEU A 259 2.79 -4.87 -28.91
CA LEU A 259 3.28 -5.16 -27.57
C LEU A 259 4.27 -4.09 -27.08
N ALA A 260 5.18 -3.64 -27.94
CA ALA A 260 6.12 -2.57 -27.60
C ALA A 260 5.42 -1.24 -27.30
N SER A 261 4.44 -0.83 -28.11
CA SER A 261 3.68 0.40 -27.88
C SER A 261 2.78 0.30 -26.64
N GLY A 262 2.16 -0.86 -26.38
CA GLY A 262 1.41 -1.14 -25.16
C GLY A 262 2.29 -1.10 -23.90
N ALA A 263 3.51 -1.66 -23.98
CA ALA A 263 4.49 -1.62 -22.92
C ALA A 263 4.96 -0.19 -22.65
N LEU A 264 5.26 0.58 -23.70
CA LEU A 264 5.67 1.97 -23.61
C LEU A 264 4.56 2.85 -23.01
N SER A 265 3.31 2.66 -23.43
CA SER A 265 2.15 3.35 -22.86
C SER A 265 2.02 3.09 -21.35
N ASN A 266 2.14 1.82 -20.94
CA ASN A 266 2.07 1.45 -19.52
C ASN A 266 3.28 1.98 -18.73
N PHE A 267 4.48 1.94 -19.31
CA PHE A 267 5.68 2.55 -18.74
C PHE A 267 5.47 4.03 -18.45
N PHE A 268 4.94 4.80 -19.41
CA PHE A 268 4.67 6.22 -19.21
C PHE A 268 3.59 6.47 -18.16
N LYS A 269 2.47 5.73 -18.21
CA LYS A 269 1.41 5.84 -17.19
C LYS A 269 1.93 5.55 -15.79
N PHE A 270 2.70 4.47 -15.63
CA PHE A 270 3.30 4.09 -14.35
C PHE A 270 4.34 5.11 -13.91
N SER A 271 5.23 5.56 -14.80
CA SER A 271 6.26 6.55 -14.48
C SER A 271 5.64 7.87 -14.03
N LEU A 272 4.54 8.30 -14.66
CA LEU A 272 3.78 9.48 -14.26
C LEU A 272 3.17 9.30 -12.86
N LEU A 273 2.50 8.16 -12.64
CA LEU A 273 1.90 7.82 -11.34
C LEU A 273 2.95 7.74 -10.24
N LEU A 274 4.08 7.09 -10.50
CA LEU A 274 5.18 6.93 -9.57
C LEU A 274 5.83 8.28 -9.27
N PHE A 275 6.11 9.07 -10.30
CA PHE A 275 6.70 10.40 -10.15
C PHE A 275 5.82 11.31 -9.30
N PHE A 276 4.54 11.49 -9.68
CA PHE A 276 3.63 12.34 -8.92
C PHE A 276 3.29 11.76 -7.56
N GLY A 277 3.00 10.46 -7.47
CA GLY A 277 2.67 9.79 -6.21
C GLY A 277 3.81 9.88 -5.22
N ARG A 278 5.04 9.57 -5.63
CA ARG A 278 6.23 9.66 -4.76
C ARG A 278 6.58 11.10 -4.43
N PHE A 279 6.59 12.00 -5.40
CA PHE A 279 6.87 13.42 -5.17
C PHE A 279 5.88 14.01 -4.16
N MET A 280 4.59 13.73 -4.32
CA MET A 280 3.56 14.19 -3.39
C MET A 280 3.74 13.57 -2.01
N LEU A 281 3.95 12.25 -1.91
CA LEU A 281 4.16 11.58 -0.62
C LEU A 281 5.40 12.10 0.10
N GLU A 282 6.54 12.19 -0.57
CA GLU A 282 7.77 12.74 -0.01
C GLU A 282 7.58 14.20 0.43
N PHE A 283 7.06 15.06 -0.45
CA PHE A 283 6.86 16.46 -0.13
C PHE A 283 5.93 16.66 1.09
N LEU A 284 4.87 15.86 1.17
CA LEU A 284 3.88 15.96 2.23
C LEU A 284 4.36 15.34 3.54
N MET A 285 5.11 14.26 3.49
CA MET A 285 5.70 13.63 4.67
C MET A 285 6.85 14.49 5.22
N GLU A 286 7.72 15.00 4.36
CA GLU A 286 8.88 15.80 4.76
C GLU A 286 8.46 17.14 5.37
N LYS A 287 7.49 17.86 4.79
CA LYS A 287 7.17 19.21 5.27
C LYS A 287 6.22 19.26 6.47
N LYS A 288 5.31 18.29 6.65
CA LYS A 288 4.21 18.45 7.63
C LYS A 288 4.34 17.59 8.90
N ASP A 289 5.05 16.47 8.87
CA ASP A 289 5.04 15.51 9.99
C ASP A 289 6.40 15.22 10.63
N MET A 290 7.48 15.79 10.08
CA MET A 290 8.80 15.66 10.69
C MET A 290 9.00 16.72 11.76
N TYR A 291 9.48 16.31 12.92
CA TYR A 291 9.91 17.22 13.98
C TYR A 291 11.16 16.65 14.64
N HIS A 292 11.95 17.55 15.22
CA HIS A 292 13.20 17.19 15.86
C HIS A 292 12.99 17.07 17.37
N VAL A 293 13.39 15.94 17.94
CA VAL A 293 13.36 15.70 19.39
C VAL A 293 14.76 15.65 19.95
N THR A 294 14.92 16.21 21.14
CA THR A 294 16.15 16.13 21.93
C THR A 294 16.22 14.81 22.71
N ALA A 295 17.40 14.50 23.27
CA ALA A 295 17.60 13.32 24.10
C ALA A 295 16.59 13.20 25.27
N ARG A 296 16.13 14.34 25.81
CA ARG A 296 15.17 14.40 26.92
C ARG A 296 13.73 14.16 26.48
N GLU A 297 13.39 14.55 25.25
CA GLU A 297 12.05 14.43 24.68
C GLU A 297 11.82 13.08 24.01
N LEU A 298 12.85 12.24 23.87
CA LEU A 298 12.70 10.90 23.32
C LEU A 298 11.84 10.02 24.24
N GLU A 299 10.75 9.49 23.69
CA GLU A 299 9.84 8.59 24.37
C GLU A 299 9.67 7.27 23.60
N PRO A 300 9.38 6.15 24.29
CA PRO A 300 9.06 4.88 23.65
C PRO A 300 7.87 5.00 22.70
N GLY A 301 7.97 4.36 21.54
CA GLY A 301 6.96 4.38 20.49
C GLY A 301 7.03 5.59 19.55
N MET A 302 8.00 6.49 19.71
CA MET A 302 8.32 7.49 18.68
C MET A 302 8.86 6.79 17.42
N VAL A 303 8.41 7.22 16.24
CA VAL A 303 8.82 6.62 14.96
C VAL A 303 9.89 7.49 14.32
N LEU A 304 11.10 6.94 14.13
CA LEU A 304 12.20 7.67 13.48
C LEU A 304 11.86 8.00 12.02
N SER A 305 12.39 9.12 11.51
CA SER A 305 12.38 9.38 10.07
C SER A 305 13.17 8.31 9.33
N ALA A 306 12.84 8.04 8.06
CA ALA A 306 13.57 7.05 7.26
C ALA A 306 15.07 7.40 7.17
N LYS A 307 15.39 8.70 7.12
CA LYS A 307 16.76 9.21 7.13
C LYS A 307 17.45 8.95 8.48
N ALA A 308 16.79 9.25 9.59
CA ALA A 308 17.33 9.00 10.93
C ALA A 308 17.51 7.49 11.18
N SER A 309 16.51 6.67 10.85
CA SER A 309 16.58 5.21 10.97
C SER A 309 17.74 4.64 10.17
N LYS A 310 17.91 5.04 8.91
CA LYS A 310 19.05 4.63 8.08
C LYS A 310 20.38 5.07 8.68
N MET A 311 20.48 6.33 9.12
CA MET A 311 21.69 6.86 9.75
C MET A 311 22.06 6.06 11.00
N LEU A 312 21.09 5.62 11.80
CA LEU A 312 21.35 4.80 12.99
C LEU A 312 21.73 3.36 12.63
N LYS A 313 21.08 2.74 11.63
CA LYS A 313 21.43 1.41 11.12
C LYS A 313 22.85 1.37 10.52
N ASP A 314 23.26 2.44 9.86
CA ASP A 314 24.60 2.55 9.25
C ASP A 314 25.70 2.91 10.29
N ASN A 315 25.33 3.20 11.54
CA ASN A 315 26.26 3.62 12.58
C ASN A 315 26.74 2.43 13.42
N THR A 316 28.05 2.21 13.43
CA THR A 316 28.72 1.10 14.14
C THR A 316 28.48 1.10 15.65
N ALA A 317 28.09 2.23 16.24
CA ALA A 317 27.74 2.29 17.67
C ALA A 317 26.45 1.53 18.02
N PHE A 318 25.64 1.17 17.01
CA PHE A 318 24.32 0.58 17.16
C PHE A 318 24.17 -0.76 16.42
N GLU A 319 25.28 -1.47 16.20
CA GLU A 319 25.29 -2.71 15.43
C GLU A 319 24.29 -3.73 16.01
N GLY A 320 23.26 -4.08 15.23
CA GLY A 320 22.16 -4.97 15.63
C GLY A 320 21.01 -4.34 16.40
N ALA A 321 21.21 -3.20 17.10
CA ALA A 321 20.19 -2.64 18.00
C ALA A 321 18.99 -2.03 17.28
N PHE A 322 19.20 -1.49 16.07
CA PHE A 322 18.16 -0.81 15.28
C PHE A 322 17.71 -1.60 14.05
N ASP A 323 18.23 -2.81 13.83
CA ASP A 323 17.88 -3.64 12.67
C ASP A 323 16.38 -3.97 12.67
N ASP A 324 15.84 -4.29 13.84
CA ASP A 324 14.41 -4.58 14.08
C ASP A 324 13.58 -3.34 14.44
N CYS A 325 14.08 -2.12 14.19
CA CYS A 325 13.30 -0.91 14.40
C CYS A 325 12.20 -0.77 13.32
N PHE A 326 11.06 -1.43 13.53
CA PHE A 326 9.88 -1.32 12.67
C PHE A 326 9.14 0.02 12.85
N LYS A 327 8.19 0.30 11.96
CA LYS A 327 7.29 1.48 12.04
C LYS A 327 6.35 1.50 13.25
N ASP A 328 6.46 0.52 14.15
CA ASP A 328 5.73 0.49 15.42
C ASP A 328 6.36 1.45 16.47
N GLY A 329 7.56 1.97 16.20
CA GLY A 329 8.28 2.97 17.01
C GLY A 329 9.37 2.36 17.87
N LEU A 330 10.15 3.24 18.52
CA LEU A 330 11.31 2.87 19.33
C LEU A 330 10.92 2.06 20.58
N SER A 331 11.66 0.99 20.88
CA SER A 331 11.56 0.29 22.16
C SER A 331 12.15 1.11 23.31
N GLU A 332 11.84 0.74 24.56
CA GLU A 332 12.43 1.40 25.73
C GLU A 332 13.96 1.30 25.75
N GLU A 333 14.49 0.13 25.36
CA GLU A 333 15.94 -0.13 25.24
C GLU A 333 16.57 0.76 24.17
N GLN A 334 15.97 0.81 22.97
CA GLN A 334 16.44 1.67 21.86
C GLN A 334 16.41 3.16 22.24
N VAL A 335 15.42 3.60 23.00
CA VAL A 335 15.37 4.97 23.53
C VAL A 335 16.53 5.23 24.49
N GLY A 336 16.83 4.28 25.39
CA GLY A 336 17.95 4.37 26.33
C GLY A 336 19.31 4.48 25.63
N GLU A 337 19.55 3.63 24.64
CA GLU A 337 20.78 3.66 23.84
C GLU A 337 20.90 4.95 23.03
N LEU A 338 19.83 5.34 22.32
CA LEU A 338 19.82 6.56 21.52
C LEU A 338 20.04 7.81 22.38
N ARG A 339 19.44 7.86 23.57
CA ARG A 339 19.63 8.95 24.53
C ARG A 339 21.06 9.02 25.01
N THR A 340 21.68 7.87 25.32
CA THR A 340 23.08 7.77 25.76
C THR A 340 24.02 8.26 24.66
N TRP A 341 23.81 7.79 23.43
CA TRP A 341 24.59 8.22 22.27
C TRP A 341 24.43 9.70 21.98
N LEU A 342 23.20 10.23 21.94
CA LEU A 342 22.97 11.67 21.74
C LEU A 342 23.69 12.50 22.80
N ASN A 343 23.66 12.11 24.08
CA ASN A 343 24.37 12.82 25.13
C ASN A 343 25.90 12.74 25.01
N SER A 344 26.43 11.71 24.32
CA SER A 344 27.88 11.56 24.09
C SER A 344 28.42 12.46 22.96
N LEU A 345 27.54 12.97 22.09
CA LEU A 345 27.94 13.81 20.97
C LEU A 345 28.40 15.18 21.47
N LYS A 346 29.58 15.64 20.99
CA LYS A 346 30.13 16.98 21.27
C LYS A 346 29.43 18.09 20.47
N VAL A 347 28.12 17.96 20.27
CA VAL A 347 27.30 18.93 19.53
C VAL A 347 26.33 19.57 20.53
N HIS A 348 26.15 20.88 20.44
CA HIS A 348 25.20 21.57 21.31
C HIS A 348 23.76 21.16 20.96
N ASN A 349 23.04 20.56 21.92
CA ASN A 349 21.67 20.06 21.78
C ASN A 349 21.46 19.15 20.55
N PRO A 350 22.04 17.95 20.54
CA PRO A 350 21.87 17.01 19.44
C PRO A 350 20.40 16.57 19.38
N LYS A 351 19.86 16.53 18.16
CA LYS A 351 18.46 16.19 17.88
C LYS A 351 18.37 15.06 16.87
N VAL A 352 17.30 14.28 16.98
CA VAL A 352 16.94 13.24 16.02
C VAL A 352 15.61 13.56 15.36
N GLU A 353 15.51 13.26 14.07
CA GLU A 353 14.29 13.45 13.29
C GLU A 353 13.28 12.32 13.58
N VAL A 354 12.09 12.70 14.04
CA VAL A 354 10.96 11.80 14.34
C VAL A 354 9.77 12.20 13.48
N VAL A 355 8.98 11.21 13.08
CA VAL A 355 7.76 11.36 12.28
C VAL A 355 6.54 11.19 13.17
N ARG A 356 5.61 12.14 13.07
CA ARG A 356 4.27 12.01 13.65
C ARG A 356 3.50 10.92 12.91
N GLY A 357 3.24 9.79 13.57
CA GLY A 357 2.47 8.69 13.00
C GLY A 357 1.10 9.15 12.48
N ARG A 358 0.73 8.82 11.24
CA ARG A 358 -0.58 9.18 10.68
C ARG A 358 -1.58 8.09 11.00
N PRO A 359 -2.78 8.43 11.52
CA PRO A 359 -3.84 7.45 11.75
C PRO A 359 -4.31 6.90 10.41
N PHE A 360 -3.99 5.63 10.13
CA PHE A 360 -4.26 5.01 8.84
C PHE A 360 -5.53 4.16 8.87
N ALA A 361 -6.07 3.85 10.06
CA ALA A 361 -7.33 3.13 10.22
C ALA A 361 -8.49 3.80 9.46
N LEU A 362 -8.51 5.15 9.43
CA LEU A 362 -9.53 5.92 8.71
C LEU A 362 -9.56 5.55 7.23
N TRP A 363 -8.39 5.42 6.59
CA TRP A 363 -8.28 5.09 5.17
C TRP A 363 -8.64 3.64 4.89
N ILE A 364 -8.27 2.72 5.81
CA ILE A 364 -8.68 1.32 5.74
C ILE A 364 -10.21 1.21 5.74
N PHE A 365 -10.86 1.92 6.67
CA PHE A 365 -12.31 1.92 6.78
C PHE A 365 -12.99 2.63 5.59
N ALA A 366 -12.48 3.79 5.17
CA ALA A 366 -12.98 4.50 3.99
C ALA A 366 -12.87 3.67 2.71
N GLY A 367 -11.76 2.95 2.52
CA GLY A 367 -11.58 2.04 1.40
C GLY A 367 -12.56 0.86 1.42
N ALA A 368 -12.90 0.35 2.61
CA ALA A 368 -13.92 -0.68 2.78
C ALA A 368 -15.32 -0.17 2.42
N VAL A 369 -15.69 1.02 2.90
CA VAL A 369 -16.94 1.69 2.55
C VAL A 369 -17.01 1.93 1.03
N LEU A 370 -15.94 2.45 0.43
CA LEU A 370 -15.87 2.69 -1.00
C LEU A 370 -16.02 1.39 -1.79
N SER A 371 -15.38 0.30 -1.35
CA SER A 371 -15.50 -1.02 -1.97
C SER A 371 -16.94 -1.54 -1.94
N LEU A 372 -17.65 -1.32 -0.83
CA LEU A 372 -19.06 -1.70 -0.69
C LEU A 372 -19.98 -0.81 -1.53
N VAL A 373 -19.74 0.51 -1.57
CA VAL A 373 -20.59 1.48 -2.32
C VAL A 373 -20.42 1.33 -3.83
N LEU A 374 -19.20 1.11 -4.32
CA LEU A 374 -18.94 0.93 -5.75
C LEU A 374 -19.41 -0.43 -6.28
N ASP A 375 -19.69 -1.39 -5.39
CA ASP A 375 -20.30 -2.64 -5.78
C ASP A 375 -21.79 -2.46 -6.04
N ARG A 376 -22.19 -2.56 -7.32
CA ARG A 376 -23.58 -2.34 -7.76
C ARG A 376 -24.60 -3.27 -7.08
N ASN A 377 -24.15 -4.39 -6.52
CA ASN A 377 -24.98 -5.36 -5.82
C ASN A 377 -25.44 -4.89 -4.43
N LEU A 378 -24.79 -3.88 -3.83
CA LEU A 378 -25.19 -3.36 -2.52
C LEU A 378 -26.60 -2.75 -2.56
N ALA A 379 -26.93 -2.03 -3.64
CA ALA A 379 -28.26 -1.49 -3.85
C ALA A 379 -29.33 -2.60 -3.97
N GLY A 380 -28.95 -3.77 -4.50
CA GLY A 380 -29.79 -4.96 -4.55
C GLY A 380 -29.96 -5.67 -3.20
N MET A 381 -29.04 -5.48 -2.24
CA MET A 381 -29.25 -5.95 -0.87
C MET A 381 -30.17 -5.03 -0.06
N LEU A 382 -30.19 -3.72 -0.37
CA LEU A 382 -31.03 -2.76 0.35
C LEU A 382 -32.48 -2.78 -0.13
N ARG A 383 -32.70 -3.01 -1.44
CA ARG A 383 -34.01 -3.42 -1.98
C ARG A 383 -34.35 -4.81 -1.48
#